data_AF-A0A0W0FG12-F1
#
_entry.id   AF-A0A0W0FG12-F1
#
_cell.length_a   1.000
_cell.length_b   1.000
_cell.length_c   1.000
_cell.angle_alpha   90.00
_cell.angle_beta   90.00
_cell.angle_gamma   90.00
#
_symmetry.space_group_name_H-M   'P 1'
#
loop_
_entity.id
_entity.type
_entity.pdbx_description
1 polymer ?
#
loop_
_entity_poly.entity_id
_entity_poly.type
_entity_poly.pdbx_seq_one_letter_code
_entity_poly.pdbx_strand_id
1 'polypeptide(L)'
;MEKELKKMDDQKAFTPMPRPPNTPTVTMKWHYMLRKDSEGRITERQARLVVRRFTQVRGVHYEDTWAMVAKQLGHLPISADLCVRYKANHLGSTITVTYMDNVIGASDIEEACVEFVKEIESLYNFQFYGEPDVALGITTR
;
A
#
# COMPACT_ATOMS: atom_id res chain seq x y z
N MET A 1 12.55 -19.10 -1.72
CA MET A 1 13.39 -17.95 -1.30
C MET A 1 14.31 -17.51 -2.42
N GLU A 2 15.23 -18.34 -2.95
CA GLU A 2 16.13 -17.95 -4.06
C GLU A 2 15.39 -17.45 -5.31
N LYS A 3 14.30 -18.13 -5.72
CA LYS A 3 13.45 -17.68 -6.83
C LYS A 3 12.82 -16.29 -6.60
N GLU A 4 12.43 -15.99 -5.37
CA GLU A 4 11.85 -14.68 -5.02
C GLU A 4 12.94 -13.60 -4.99
N LEU A 5 14.10 -13.91 -4.39
CA LEU A 5 15.26 -13.02 -4.38
C LEU A 5 15.68 -12.66 -5.80
N LYS A 6 15.77 -13.65 -6.70
CA LYS A 6 16.07 -13.42 -8.12
C LYS A 6 15.03 -12.53 -8.79
N LYS A 7 13.73 -12.77 -8.54
CA LYS A 7 12.66 -11.92 -9.08
C LYS A 7 12.78 -10.47 -8.61
N MET A 8 13.08 -10.25 -7.33
CA MET A 8 13.27 -8.90 -6.79
C MET A 8 14.52 -8.21 -7.38
N ASP A 9 15.58 -8.97 -7.63
CA ASP A 9 16.81 -8.49 -8.27
C ASP A 9 16.56 -8.12 -9.74
N ASP A 10 15.85 -8.98 -10.49
CA ASP A 10 15.40 -8.73 -11.87
C ASP A 10 14.52 -7.47 -11.94
N GLN A 11 13.66 -7.25 -10.94
CA GLN A 11 12.82 -6.06 -10.80
C GLN A 11 13.56 -4.83 -10.26
N LYS A 12 14.84 -4.96 -9.88
CA LYS A 12 15.64 -3.92 -9.22
C LYS A 12 14.91 -3.30 -8.02
N ALA A 13 14.16 -4.13 -7.28
CA ALA A 13 13.27 -3.67 -6.22
C ALA A 13 14.03 -3.17 -4.98
N PHE A 14 15.31 -3.52 -4.83
CA PHE A 14 16.17 -3.05 -3.75
C PHE A 14 17.61 -2.91 -4.21
N THR A 15 18.38 -2.07 -3.52
CA THR A 15 19.84 -2.02 -3.65
C THR A 15 20.44 -2.33 -2.27
N PRO A 16 21.30 -3.36 -2.15
CA PRO A 16 21.99 -3.63 -0.91
C PRO A 16 22.86 -2.43 -0.52
N MET A 17 22.63 -1.86 0.66
CA MET A 17 23.40 -0.74 1.18
C MET A 17 24.10 -1.15 2.48
N PRO A 18 25.36 -0.73 2.70
CA PRO A 18 26.01 -0.93 3.98
C PRO A 18 25.22 -0.19 5.07
N ARG A 19 25.18 -0.78 6.27
CA ARG A 19 24.51 -0.15 7.41
C ARG A 19 25.17 1.21 7.71
N PRO A 20 24.41 2.31 7.76
CA PRO A 20 24.97 3.60 8.13
C PRO A 20 25.53 3.57 9.57
N PRO A 21 26.66 4.25 9.83
CA PRO A 21 27.25 4.29 11.16
C PRO A 21 26.28 4.90 12.17
N ASN A 22 26.24 4.33 13.38
CA ASN A 22 25.38 4.75 14.50
C ASN A 22 23.85 4.63 14.29
N THR A 23 23.36 3.99 13.23
CA THR A 23 21.92 3.74 13.06
C THR A 23 21.50 2.48 13.81
N PRO A 24 20.48 2.51 14.70
CA PRO A 24 19.96 1.31 15.36
C PRO A 24 19.38 0.32 14.34
N THR A 25 19.57 -0.98 14.56
CA THR A 25 18.94 -2.01 13.73
C THR A 25 17.48 -2.14 14.08
N VAL A 26 16.62 -2.16 13.06
CA VAL A 26 15.21 -2.45 13.27
C VAL A 26 15.01 -3.94 13.44
N THR A 27 14.21 -4.34 14.43
CA THR A 27 13.91 -5.75 14.64
C THR A 27 13.02 -6.25 13.52
N MET A 28 13.41 -7.33 12.85
CA MET A 28 12.64 -7.96 11.78
C MET A 28 12.06 -9.30 12.24
N LYS A 29 11.00 -9.75 11.57
CA LYS A 29 10.41 -11.08 11.77
C LYS A 29 9.99 -11.65 10.41
N TRP A 30 10.23 -12.93 10.22
CA TRP A 30 9.67 -13.67 9.09
C TRP A 30 8.20 -14.02 9.34
N HIS A 31 7.34 -13.70 8.38
CA HIS A 31 5.96 -14.13 8.32
C HIS A 31 5.82 -15.16 7.19
N TYR A 32 5.46 -16.39 7.55
CA TYR A 32 5.27 -17.47 6.59
C TYR A 32 3.78 -17.67 6.33
N MET A 33 3.40 -17.82 5.07
CA MET A 33 2.03 -18.07 4.64
C MET A 33 2.00 -19.19 3.61
N LEU A 34 1.04 -20.10 3.75
CA LEU A 34 0.75 -21.13 2.77
C LEU A 34 -0.50 -20.74 2.01
N ARG A 35 -0.41 -20.59 0.69
CA ARG A 35 -1.60 -20.52 -0.15
C ARG A 35 -2.01 -21.94 -0.53
N LYS A 36 -3.33 -22.17 -0.47
CA LYS A 36 -3.95 -23.45 -0.80
C LYS A 36 -4.97 -23.24 -1.90
N ASP A 37 -5.17 -24.25 -2.74
CA ASP A 37 -6.28 -24.27 -3.69
C ASP A 37 -7.62 -24.59 -3.00
N SER A 38 -8.71 -24.61 -3.77
CA SER A 38 -10.05 -25.00 -3.29
C SER A 38 -10.11 -26.42 -2.73
N GLU A 39 -9.15 -27.28 -3.10
CA GLU A 39 -9.01 -28.66 -2.63
C GLU A 39 -8.08 -28.77 -1.41
N GLY A 40 -7.57 -27.65 -0.89
CA GLY A 40 -6.71 -27.58 0.28
C GLY A 40 -5.24 -27.97 0.05
N ARG A 41 -4.84 -28.21 -1.21
CA ARG A 41 -3.46 -28.53 -1.58
C ARG A 41 -2.62 -27.26 -1.59
N ILE A 42 -1.37 -27.35 -1.13
CA ILE A 42 -0.46 -26.20 -1.07
C ILE A 42 -0.06 -25.81 -2.49
N THR A 43 -0.48 -24.64 -2.93
CA THR A 43 -0.12 -24.06 -4.23
C THR A 43 1.12 -23.20 -4.14
N GLU A 44 1.30 -22.48 -3.02
CA GLU A 44 2.41 -21.53 -2.86
C GLU A 44 2.87 -21.46 -1.41
N ARG A 45 4.19 -21.31 -1.20
CA ARG A 45 4.80 -21.03 0.10
C ARG A 45 5.40 -19.64 0.06
N GLN A 46 4.78 -18.68 0.75
CA GLN A 46 5.21 -17.29 0.78
C GLN A 46 5.96 -17.00 2.09
N ALA A 47 7.08 -16.28 1.98
CA ALA A 47 7.82 -15.75 3.12
C ALA A 47 7.94 -14.24 2.98
N ARG A 48 7.50 -13.49 3.99
CA ARG A 48 7.62 -12.03 4.02
C ARG A 48 8.50 -11.64 5.18
N LEU A 49 9.56 -10.88 4.92
CA LEU A 49 10.36 -10.26 5.97
C LEU A 49 9.69 -8.95 6.36
N VAL A 50 9.11 -8.90 7.56
CA VAL A 50 8.36 -7.75 8.05
C VAL A 50 9.13 -7.09 9.18
N VAL A 51 9.21 -5.76 9.12
CA VAL A 51 9.79 -4.97 10.19
C VAL A 51 8.80 -4.87 11.34
N ARG A 52 9.26 -5.05 12.58
CA ARG A 52 8.41 -4.86 13.76
C ARG A 52 8.13 -3.37 13.92
N ARG A 53 6.86 -2.99 13.76
CA ARG A 53 6.38 -1.60 13.70
C ARG A 53 6.74 -0.77 14.94
N PHE A 54 6.90 -1.41 16.10
CA PHE A 54 7.15 -0.73 17.38
C PHE A 54 8.57 -0.13 17.53
N THR A 55 9.53 -0.56 16.71
CA THR A 55 10.92 -0.09 16.80
C THR A 55 11.29 0.91 15.72
N GLN A 56 10.34 1.28 14.84
CA GLN A 56 10.56 2.25 13.78
C GLN A 56 10.47 3.69 14.33
N VAL A 57 11.26 4.58 13.75
CA VAL A 57 11.38 5.99 14.16
C VAL A 57 11.24 6.82 12.88
N ARG A 58 10.29 7.74 12.87
CA ARG A 58 10.07 8.67 11.76
C ARG A 58 11.32 9.52 11.54
N GLY A 59 11.70 9.74 10.27
CA GLY A 59 12.90 10.48 9.87
C GLY A 59 14.20 9.67 9.97
N VAL A 60 14.17 8.46 10.53
CA VAL A 60 15.32 7.54 10.59
C VAL A 60 15.06 6.28 9.79
N HIS A 61 13.91 5.64 10.06
CA HIS A 61 13.55 4.35 9.46
C HIS A 61 12.51 4.47 8.33
N TYR A 62 11.74 5.57 8.32
CA TYR A 62 10.81 5.94 7.26
C TYR A 62 10.61 7.45 7.32
N GLU A 63 10.37 8.11 6.19
CA GLU A 63 10.09 9.55 6.16
C GLU A 63 8.62 9.81 6.51
N ASP A 64 7.72 9.42 5.61
CA ASP A 64 6.29 9.63 5.76
C ASP A 64 5.49 8.35 5.52
N THR A 65 4.40 8.18 6.26
CA THR A 65 3.40 7.13 6.01
C THR A 65 2.28 7.69 5.17
N TRP A 66 1.70 6.88 4.26
CA TRP A 66 0.52 7.27 3.49
C TRP A 66 -0.59 7.89 4.35
N ALA A 67 -0.87 7.33 5.54
CA ALA A 67 -1.89 7.87 6.44
C ALA A 67 -1.68 9.35 6.83
N MET A 68 -0.43 9.78 6.94
CA MET A 68 -0.06 11.15 7.28
C MET A 68 -0.12 12.06 6.06
N VAL A 69 0.37 11.59 4.91
CA VAL A 69 0.31 12.33 3.65
C VAL A 69 -1.15 12.54 3.24
N ALA A 70 -1.96 11.49 3.29
CA ALA A 70 -3.40 11.55 3.05
C ALA A 70 -4.07 12.60 3.97
N LYS A 71 -3.70 12.64 5.27
CA LYS A 71 -4.22 13.65 6.19
C LYS A 71 -3.80 15.08 5.80
N GLN A 72 -2.56 15.29 5.37
CA GLN A 72 -2.07 16.60 4.91
C GLN A 72 -2.78 17.08 3.64
N LEU A 73 -3.15 16.14 2.75
CA LEU A 73 -3.95 16.37 1.55
C LEU A 73 -5.46 16.55 1.83
N GLY A 74 -5.89 16.46 3.10
CA GLY A 74 -7.29 16.61 3.48
C GLY A 74 -8.13 15.34 3.38
N HIS A 75 -7.54 14.16 3.17
CA HIS A 75 -8.23 12.88 3.31
C HIS A 75 -8.36 12.51 4.78
N LEU A 76 -9.59 12.59 5.28
CA LEU A 76 -9.88 12.35 6.68
C LEU A 76 -10.30 10.89 6.89
N PRO A 77 -9.77 10.19 7.91
CA PRO A 77 -10.22 8.85 8.23
C PRO A 77 -11.66 8.87 8.75
N ILE A 78 -12.44 7.85 8.41
CA ILE A 78 -13.76 7.66 9.01
C ILE A 78 -13.62 6.98 10.38
N SER A 79 -14.61 7.17 11.25
CA SER A 79 -14.59 6.62 12.61
C SER A 79 -14.64 5.08 12.66
N ALA A 80 -15.22 4.45 11.65
CA ALA A 80 -15.39 3.00 11.58
C ALA A 80 -14.09 2.26 11.21
N ASP A 81 -13.24 2.86 10.37
CA ASP A 81 -11.99 2.26 9.91
C ASP A 81 -10.98 3.35 9.50
N LEU A 82 -9.80 3.35 10.14
CA LEU A 82 -8.73 4.32 9.87
C LEU A 82 -8.05 4.15 8.50
N CYS A 83 -8.23 2.99 7.87
CA CYS A 83 -7.76 2.72 6.52
C CYS A 83 -8.71 3.25 5.44
N VAL A 84 -9.95 3.58 5.82
CA VAL A 84 -10.94 4.20 4.95
C VAL A 84 -10.92 5.72 5.19
N ARG A 85 -10.79 6.50 4.12
CA ARG A 85 -10.72 7.96 4.16
C ARG A 85 -11.72 8.59 3.20
N TYR A 86 -12.15 9.79 3.55
CA TYR A 86 -13.06 10.61 2.77
C TYR A 86 -12.42 11.97 2.49
N LYS A 87 -12.63 12.49 1.27
CA LYS A 87 -12.30 13.86 0.89
C LYS A 87 -13.43 14.41 0.02
N ALA A 88 -13.83 15.65 0.27
CA ALA A 88 -14.71 16.42 -0.60
C ALA A 88 -13.91 17.56 -1.24
N ASN A 89 -14.10 17.77 -2.54
CA ASN A 89 -13.59 18.93 -3.27
C ASN A 89 -14.78 19.67 -3.94
N HIS A 90 -14.47 20.66 -4.77
CA HIS A 90 -15.46 21.44 -5.51
C HIS A 90 -16.17 20.65 -6.61
N LEU A 91 -15.59 19.52 -7.05
CA LEU A 91 -16.14 18.65 -8.07
C LEU A 91 -17.08 17.60 -7.47
N GLY A 92 -16.74 17.05 -6.30
CA GLY A 92 -17.47 15.96 -5.69
C GLY A 92 -16.77 15.39 -4.46
N SER A 93 -16.96 14.10 -4.23
CA SER A 93 -16.51 13.39 -3.05
C SER A 93 -15.88 12.05 -3.40
N THR A 94 -14.74 11.78 -2.76
CA THR A 94 -13.93 10.59 -2.99
C THR A 94 -13.74 9.83 -1.68
N ILE A 95 -14.07 8.54 -1.71
CA ILE A 95 -13.75 7.60 -0.64
C ILE A 95 -12.56 6.77 -1.08
N THR A 96 -11.56 6.64 -0.22
CA THR A 96 -10.39 5.77 -0.47
C THR A 96 -10.20 4.76 0.63
N VAL A 97 -9.74 3.58 0.25
CA VAL A 97 -9.33 2.52 1.15
C VAL A 97 -7.87 2.22 0.88
N THR A 98 -7.06 2.26 1.93
CA THR A 98 -5.66 1.86 1.84
C THR A 98 -5.48 0.46 2.37
N TYR A 99 -4.95 -0.41 1.53
CA TYR A 99 -4.52 -1.74 1.93
C TYR A 99 -3.03 -1.91 1.64
N MET A 100 -2.23 -1.89 2.71
CA MET A 100 -0.76 -1.93 2.62
C MET A 100 -0.22 -0.77 1.77
N ASP A 101 0.33 -1.09 0.62
CA ASP A 101 0.92 -0.22 -0.40
C ASP A 101 -0.08 0.15 -1.51
N ASN A 102 -1.28 -0.41 -1.50
CA ASN A 102 -2.30 -0.16 -2.51
C ASN A 102 -3.36 0.82 -1.98
N VAL A 103 -3.81 1.71 -2.85
CA VAL A 103 -4.95 2.60 -2.60
C VAL A 103 -6.02 2.28 -3.63
N ILE A 104 -7.23 2.03 -3.15
CA ILE A 104 -8.43 1.91 -3.99
C ILE A 104 -9.30 3.12 -3.67
N GLY A 105 -9.77 3.82 -4.70
CA GLY A 105 -10.63 4.99 -4.57
C GLY A 105 -11.90 4.85 -5.39
N ALA A 106 -12.98 5.44 -4.90
CA ALA A 106 -14.21 5.64 -5.65
C ALA A 106 -14.66 7.09 -5.45
N SER A 107 -15.04 7.74 -6.54
CA SER A 107 -15.58 9.10 -6.53
C SER A 107 -17.01 9.09 -7.06
N ASP A 108 -17.79 10.08 -6.65
CA ASP A 108 -19.13 10.33 -7.18
C ASP A 108 -19.12 10.78 -8.65
N ILE A 109 -18.07 11.49 -9.05
CA ILE A 109 -17.92 12.10 -10.38
C ILE A 109 -16.57 11.69 -11.00
N GLU A 110 -16.55 11.42 -12.30
CA GLU A 110 -15.36 10.96 -13.02
C GLU A 110 -14.23 12.00 -12.98
N GLU A 111 -14.56 13.29 -13.14
CA GLU A 111 -13.61 14.39 -13.04
C GLU A 111 -12.93 14.46 -11.66
N ALA A 112 -13.67 14.20 -10.59
CA ALA A 112 -13.12 14.15 -9.23
C ALA A 112 -12.15 12.96 -9.07
N CYS A 113 -12.45 11.81 -9.71
CA CYS A 113 -11.55 10.67 -9.76
C CYS A 113 -10.23 11.01 -10.47
N VAL A 114 -10.31 11.64 -11.65
CA VAL A 114 -9.13 12.03 -12.42
C VAL A 114 -8.27 13.04 -11.68
N GLU A 115 -8.87 14.03 -11.01
CA GLU A 115 -8.14 15.00 -10.19
C GLU A 115 -7.43 14.32 -9.02
N PHE A 116 -8.10 13.37 -8.35
CA PHE A 116 -7.53 12.62 -7.25
C PHE A 116 -6.36 11.72 -7.67
N VAL A 117 -6.48 11.03 -8.81
CA VAL A 117 -5.37 10.23 -9.36
C VAL A 117 -4.16 11.12 -9.61
N LYS A 118 -4.35 12.29 -10.23
CA LYS A 118 -3.26 13.26 -10.46
C LYS A 118 -2.63 13.77 -9.16
N GLU A 119 -3.44 14.02 -8.13
CA GLU A 119 -2.94 14.43 -6.81
C GLU A 119 -2.03 13.36 -6.20
N ILE A 120 -2.45 12.09 -6.25
CA ILE A 120 -1.63 10.97 -5.76
C ILE A 120 -0.36 10.78 -6.59
N GLU A 121 -0.47 10.79 -7.92
CA GLU A 121 0.66 10.64 -8.84
C GLU A 121 1.70 11.75 -8.67
N SER A 122 1.28 12.95 -8.25
CA SER A 122 2.19 14.06 -7.98
C SER A 122 3.11 13.83 -6.78
N LEU A 123 2.70 12.96 -5.85
CA LEU A 123 3.42 12.70 -4.60
C LEU A 123 4.20 11.39 -4.62
N TYR A 124 3.67 10.40 -5.33
CA TYR A 124 4.20 9.05 -5.34
C TYR A 124 4.16 8.48 -6.74
N ASN A 125 5.18 7.69 -7.08
CA ASN A 125 5.21 6.92 -8.31
C ASN A 125 4.30 5.68 -8.19
N PHE A 126 2.98 5.88 -8.17
CA PHE A 126 2.01 4.78 -8.18
C PHE A 126 1.88 4.20 -9.59
N GLN A 127 1.76 2.87 -9.66
CA GLN A 127 1.30 2.20 -10.86
C GLN A 127 -0.22 2.16 -10.83
N PHE A 128 -0.87 2.78 -11.82
CA PHE A 128 -2.31 2.62 -12.00
C PHE A 128 -2.61 1.20 -12.52
N TYR A 129 -3.38 0.43 -11.73
CA TYR A 129 -3.71 -0.97 -12.06
C TYR A 129 -5.00 -1.13 -12.88
N GLY A 130 -5.69 -0.02 -13.21
CA GLY A 130 -6.97 -0.07 -13.90
C GLY A 130 -8.16 0.02 -12.95
N GLU A 131 -9.37 -0.05 -13.53
CA GLU A 131 -10.60 -0.17 -12.77
C GLU A 131 -10.70 -1.57 -12.14
N PRO A 132 -11.13 -1.69 -10.88
CA PRO A 132 -11.30 -3.00 -10.26
C PRO A 132 -12.39 -3.81 -10.98
N ASP A 133 -12.08 -5.04 -11.38
CA ASP A 133 -13.04 -5.98 -11.99
C ASP A 133 -14.20 -6.36 -11.03
N VAL A 134 -14.03 -6.09 -9.72
CA VAL A 134 -14.96 -6.47 -8.67
C VAL A 134 -15.02 -5.38 -7.60
N ALA A 135 -16.18 -4.75 -7.44
CA ALA A 135 -16.47 -3.88 -6.30
C ALA A 135 -17.41 -4.63 -5.34
N LEU A 136 -16.99 -4.83 -4.07
CA LEU A 136 -17.81 -5.47 -3.02
C LEU A 136 -18.29 -6.91 -3.31
N GLY A 137 -17.65 -7.63 -4.24
CA GLY A 137 -18.13 -8.95 -4.69
C GLY A 137 -19.28 -8.89 -5.69
N ILE A 138 -19.65 -7.68 -6.14
CA ILE A 138 -20.63 -7.46 -7.20
C ILE A 138 -19.84 -7.23 -8.49
N THR A 139 -20.09 -8.09 -9.48
CA THR A 139 -19.56 -7.90 -10.82
C THR A 139 -20.40 -6.81 -11.49
N THR A 140 -19.82 -5.63 -11.70
CA THR A 140 -20.43 -4.60 -12.54
C THR A 140 -20.29 -5.04 -14.00
N ARG A 141 -21.41 -5.38 -14.63
CA ARG A 141 -21.54 -5.61 -16.08
C ARG A 141 -22.16 -4.40 -16.74
#